data_AF-A0A1Q7J7B6-F1
#
_entry.id   AF-A0A1Q7J7B6-F1
#
_cell.length_a   1.000
_cell.length_b   1.000
_cell.length_c   1.000
_cell.angle_alpha   90.00
_cell.angle_beta   90.00
_cell.angle_gamma   90.00
#
_symmetry.space_group_name_H-M   'P 1'
#
loop_
_entity.id
_entity.type
_entity.pdbx_description
1 polymer ?
#
loop_
_entity_poly.entity_id
_entity_poly.type
_entity_poly.pdbx_seq_one_letter_code
_entity_poly.pdbx_strand_id
1 'polypeptide(L)'
;MTETPSKAAPFAIASAAICALGIGISLLLPEPGRGPAVYGAASAALGALCAFSALARGVTKGSTGVLTGFSIGFLCRAALVAAGLFASGARGNLALVYVGAFFTLYAATQVIEVLFVHASSRPQGATP
;
A
#
# COMPACT_ATOMS: atom_id res chain seq x y z
N MET A 1 19.70 -2.52 -26.06
CA MET A 1 19.21 -2.72 -24.67
C MET A 1 17.69 -2.71 -24.75
N THR A 2 17.09 -3.88 -24.91
CA THR A 2 15.63 -4.04 -24.96
C THR A 2 15.09 -3.81 -23.57
N GLU A 3 14.39 -2.69 -23.37
CA GLU A 3 13.63 -2.43 -22.15
C GLU A 3 12.64 -3.58 -21.96
N THR A 4 12.92 -4.47 -21.01
CA THR A 4 11.87 -5.30 -20.43
C THR A 4 10.79 -4.33 -19.93
N PRO A 5 9.54 -4.39 -20.43
CA PRO A 5 8.46 -3.60 -19.84
C PRO A 5 8.44 -3.92 -18.35
N SER A 6 8.65 -2.90 -17.53
CA SER A 6 8.83 -3.05 -16.09
C SER A 6 7.67 -3.84 -15.54
N LYS A 7 7.93 -5.08 -15.06
CA LYS A 7 6.92 -5.93 -14.42
C LYS A 7 6.19 -5.20 -13.29
N ALA A 8 6.75 -4.09 -12.77
CA ALA A 8 6.16 -3.27 -11.74
C ALA A 8 5.01 -2.35 -12.22
N ALA A 9 5.00 -1.92 -13.49
CA ALA A 9 4.02 -0.96 -14.01
C ALA A 9 2.55 -1.39 -13.79
N PRO A 10 2.12 -2.62 -14.15
CA PRO A 10 0.73 -3.03 -13.95
C PRO A 10 0.34 -3.08 -12.47
N PHE A 11 1.24 -3.51 -11.58
CA PHE A 11 0.96 -3.55 -10.13
C PHE A 11 0.98 -2.15 -9.51
N ALA A 12 1.82 -1.25 -9.99
CA ALA A 12 1.83 0.15 -9.57
C ALA A 12 0.51 0.83 -9.93
N ILE A 13 0.01 0.63 -11.16
CA ILE A 13 -1.28 1.15 -11.61
C ILE A 13 -2.43 0.56 -10.77
N ALA A 14 -2.42 -0.76 -10.54
CA ALA A 14 -3.43 -1.41 -9.70
C ALA A 14 -3.41 -0.86 -8.26
N SER A 15 -2.23 -0.65 -7.69
CA SER A 15 -2.07 -0.07 -6.35
C SER A 15 -2.59 1.37 -6.30
N ALA A 16 -2.23 2.19 -7.28
CA ALA A 16 -2.72 3.56 -7.41
C ALA A 16 -4.24 3.61 -7.56
N ALA A 17 -4.83 2.73 -8.38
CA ALA A 17 -6.28 2.63 -8.56
C ALA A 17 -6.99 2.24 -7.25
N ILE A 18 -6.47 1.24 -6.53
CA ILE A 18 -7.02 0.85 -5.21
C ILE A 18 -6.90 2.00 -4.19
N CYS A 19 -5.79 2.72 -4.17
CA CYS A 19 -5.63 3.90 -3.32
C CYS A 19 -6.64 5.01 -3.66
N ALA A 20 -6.80 5.32 -4.95
CA ALA A 20 -7.76 6.32 -5.41
C ALA A 20 -9.21 5.91 -5.05
N LEU A 21 -9.56 4.63 -5.25
CA LEU A 21 -10.86 4.09 -4.86
C LEU A 21 -11.06 4.15 -3.33
N GLY A 22 -10.06 3.77 -2.54
CA GLY A 22 -10.13 3.82 -1.08
C GLY A 22 -10.40 5.24 -0.57
N ILE A 23 -9.66 6.23 -1.09
CA ILE A 23 -9.89 7.65 -0.76
C ILE A 23 -11.26 8.10 -1.25
N GLY A 24 -11.65 7.74 -2.47
CA GLY A 24 -12.97 8.07 -3.03
C GLY A 24 -14.11 7.54 -2.17
N ILE A 25 -14.03 6.29 -1.73
CA ILE A 25 -15.01 5.68 -0.82
C ILE A 25 -15.02 6.44 0.51
N SER A 26 -13.86 6.78 1.07
CA SER A 26 -13.77 7.57 2.32
C SER A 26 -14.48 8.92 2.21
N LEU A 27 -14.41 9.60 1.06
CA LEU A 27 -15.09 10.87 0.82
C LEU A 27 -16.62 10.75 0.77
N LEU A 28 -17.14 9.56 0.46
CA LEU A 28 -18.59 9.28 0.43
C LEU A 28 -19.17 9.00 1.82
N LEU A 29 -18.35 8.81 2.86
CA LEU A 29 -18.88 8.65 4.22
C LEU A 29 -19.59 9.94 4.69
N PRO A 30 -20.66 9.81 5.49
CA PRO A 30 -21.27 10.94 6.18
C PRO A 30 -20.38 11.41 7.34
N GLU A 31 -20.57 12.68 7.73
CA GLU A 31 -19.98 13.20 8.97
C GLU A 31 -20.58 12.49 10.19
N PRO A 32 -19.81 12.28 11.28
CA PRO A 32 -18.43 12.70 11.51
C PRO A 32 -17.34 11.71 11.03
N GLY A 33 -17.72 10.64 10.31
CA GLY A 33 -16.80 9.55 9.94
C GLY A 33 -15.86 9.86 8.78
N ARG A 34 -16.23 10.83 7.93
CA ARG A 34 -15.50 11.19 6.71
C ARG A 34 -14.05 11.59 6.97
N GLY A 35 -13.81 12.55 7.85
CA GLY A 35 -12.47 13.04 8.17
C GLY A 35 -11.53 11.90 8.58
N PRO A 36 -11.84 11.16 9.66
CA PRO A 36 -11.04 10.00 10.09
C PRO A 36 -10.80 8.97 8.98
N ALA A 37 -11.83 8.65 8.18
CA ALA A 37 -11.69 7.70 7.08
C ALA A 37 -10.70 8.20 6.01
N VAL A 38 -10.78 9.48 5.62
CA VAL A 38 -9.89 10.09 4.62
C VAL A 38 -8.44 10.10 5.14
N TYR A 39 -8.21 10.49 6.40
CA TYR A 39 -6.88 10.43 6.99
C TYR A 39 -6.33 8.99 7.03
N GLY A 40 -7.16 8.01 7.39
CA GLY A 40 -6.78 6.60 7.39
C GLY A 40 -6.38 6.09 6.00
N ALA A 41 -7.24 6.35 5.00
CA ALA A 41 -6.97 5.99 3.61
C ALA A 41 -5.73 6.71 3.04
N ALA A 42 -5.57 8.01 3.31
CA ALA A 42 -4.40 8.78 2.86
C ALA A 42 -3.09 8.25 3.47
N SER A 43 -3.07 7.98 4.78
CA SER A 43 -1.91 7.37 5.46
C SER A 43 -1.57 5.99 4.87
N ALA A 44 -2.56 5.16 4.57
CA ALA A 44 -2.34 3.85 3.95
C ALA A 44 -1.83 3.97 2.51
N ALA A 45 -2.35 4.92 1.73
CA ALA A 45 -1.91 5.19 0.36
C ALA A 45 -0.44 5.66 0.30
N LEU A 46 -0.04 6.57 1.20
CA LEU A 46 1.36 6.98 1.36
C LEU A 46 2.25 5.80 1.78
N GLY A 47 1.75 4.94 2.67
CA GLY A 47 2.43 3.73 3.08
C GLY A 47 2.65 2.75 1.92
N ALA A 48 1.63 2.59 1.06
CA ALA A 48 1.72 1.77 -0.15
C ALA A 48 2.72 2.34 -1.17
N LEU A 49 2.78 3.66 -1.32
CA LEU A 49 3.79 4.30 -2.17
C LEU A 49 5.22 4.00 -1.67
N CYS A 50 5.46 4.14 -0.36
CA CYS A 50 6.75 3.82 0.26
C CYS A 50 7.12 2.34 0.07
N ALA A 51 6.19 1.44 0.41
CA ALA A 51 6.40 0.00 0.36
C ALA A 51 6.63 -0.52 -1.05
N PHE A 52 5.78 -0.12 -2.01
CA PHE A 52 5.91 -0.56 -3.39
C PHE A 52 7.22 -0.06 -4.02
N SER A 53 7.62 1.18 -3.72
CA SER A 53 8.92 1.73 -4.18
C SER A 53 10.11 0.96 -3.61
N ALA A 54 10.05 0.58 -2.33
CA ALA A 54 11.09 -0.21 -1.69
C ALA A 54 11.15 -1.64 -2.30
N LEU A 55 9.99 -2.28 -2.52
CA LEU A 55 9.89 -3.60 -3.13
C LEU A 55 10.36 -3.62 -4.58
N ALA A 56 9.98 -2.62 -5.39
CA ALA A 56 10.43 -2.51 -6.78
C ALA A 56 11.96 -2.46 -6.90
N ARG A 57 12.64 -1.85 -5.91
CA ARG A 57 14.12 -1.85 -5.81
C ARG A 57 14.66 -3.12 -5.16
N GLY A 58 13.88 -3.77 -4.30
CA GLY A 58 14.27 -4.96 -3.55
C GLY A 58 14.28 -6.23 -4.40
N VAL A 59 13.32 -6.39 -5.33
CA VAL A 59 13.19 -7.60 -6.16
C VAL A 59 14.42 -7.88 -7.03
N THR A 60 15.19 -6.86 -7.41
CA THR A 60 16.43 -7.01 -8.19
C THR A 60 17.60 -7.55 -7.37
N LYS A 61 17.47 -7.57 -6.03
CA LYS A 61 18.49 -8.03 -5.07
C LYS A 61 18.16 -9.39 -4.45
N GLY A 62 17.22 -10.15 -5.04
CA GLY A 62 16.81 -11.46 -4.54
C GLY A 62 16.01 -11.42 -3.23
N SER A 63 15.98 -12.54 -2.52
CA SER A 63 15.15 -12.74 -1.30
C SER A 63 15.45 -11.74 -0.19
N THR A 64 16.73 -11.44 0.07
CA THR A 64 17.16 -10.44 1.06
C THR A 64 16.64 -9.04 0.71
N GLY A 65 16.65 -8.68 -0.57
CA GLY A 65 16.10 -7.42 -1.05
C GLY A 65 14.59 -7.32 -0.89
N VAL A 66 13.85 -8.40 -1.18
CA VAL A 66 12.40 -8.50 -0.97
C VAL A 66 12.05 -8.35 0.50
N LEU A 67 12.74 -9.08 1.39
CA LEU A 67 12.54 -8.98 2.83
C LEU A 67 12.79 -7.55 3.32
N THR A 68 13.88 -6.93 2.85
CA THR A 68 14.19 -5.53 3.18
C THR A 68 13.10 -4.57 2.69
N GLY A 69 12.57 -4.78 1.48
CA GLY A 69 11.48 -3.99 0.93
C GLY A 69 10.19 -4.07 1.76
N PHE A 70 9.79 -5.28 2.16
CA PHE A 70 8.64 -5.47 3.05
C PHE A 70 8.86 -4.85 4.43
N SER A 71 10.05 -5.01 5.01
CA SER A 71 10.39 -4.39 6.30
C SER A 71 10.30 -2.86 6.25
N ILE A 72 10.84 -2.24 5.20
CA ILE A 72 10.73 -0.79 5.00
C ILE A 72 9.26 -0.38 4.86
N GLY A 73 8.49 -1.10 4.04
CA GLY A 73 7.06 -0.84 3.86
C GLY A 73 6.26 -0.94 5.16
N PHE A 74 6.53 -1.96 5.96
CA PHE A 74 5.90 -2.16 7.27
C PHE A 74 6.24 -1.01 8.23
N LEU A 75 7.52 -0.64 8.35
CA LEU A 75 7.94 0.45 9.22
C LEU A 75 7.36 1.81 8.79
N CYS A 76 7.34 2.09 7.48
CA CYS A 76 6.67 3.26 6.91
C CYS A 76 5.20 3.32 7.32
N ARG A 77 4.47 2.20 7.18
CA ARG A 77 3.05 2.11 7.55
C ARG A 77 2.82 2.23 9.05
N ALA A 78 3.68 1.64 9.87
CA ALA A 78 3.62 1.76 11.33
C ALA A 78 3.79 3.22 11.79
N ALA A 79 4.72 3.96 11.17
CA ALA A 79 4.87 5.39 11.43
C ALA A 79 3.66 6.19 10.94
N LEU A 80 3.17 5.91 9.73
CA LEU A 80 2.07 6.65 9.09
C LEU A 80 0.71 6.41 9.74
N VAL A 81 0.43 5.20 10.25
CA VAL A 81 -0.81 4.91 10.97
C VAL A 81 -0.86 5.67 12.29
N ALA A 82 0.27 5.73 13.00
CA ALA A 82 0.36 6.50 14.24
C ALA A 82 0.25 8.00 13.95
N ALA A 83 1.07 8.52 13.05
CA ALA A 83 1.07 9.94 12.69
C ALA A 83 -0.28 10.40 12.13
N GLY A 84 -0.92 9.60 11.28
CA GLY A 84 -2.23 9.92 10.72
C GLY A 84 -3.34 9.87 11.75
N LEU A 85 -3.31 8.92 12.70
CA LEU A 85 -4.29 8.89 13.79
C LEU A 85 -4.17 10.16 14.65
N PHE A 86 -2.96 10.55 15.03
CA PHE A 86 -2.72 11.80 15.75
C PHE A 86 -3.19 13.02 14.96
N ALA A 87 -2.85 13.11 13.67
CA ALA A 87 -3.24 14.22 12.81
C ALA A 87 -4.75 14.33 12.59
N SER A 88 -5.45 13.18 12.53
CA SER A 88 -6.91 13.15 12.37
C SER A 88 -7.68 13.62 13.60
N GLY A 89 -7.05 13.61 14.78
CA GLY A 89 -7.72 13.91 16.05
C GLY A 89 -8.81 12.90 16.46
N ALA A 90 -8.92 11.77 15.76
CA ALA A 90 -9.98 10.79 15.98
C ALA A 90 -9.87 10.11 17.36
N ARG A 91 -11.00 9.99 18.06
CA ARG A 91 -11.11 9.37 19.39
C ARG A 91 -12.31 8.42 19.46
N GLY A 92 -12.24 7.44 20.36
CA GLY A 92 -13.33 6.46 20.54
C GLY A 92 -13.68 5.75 19.24
N ASN A 93 -14.97 5.72 18.89
CA ASN A 93 -15.45 5.05 17.67
C ASN A 93 -14.87 5.65 16.38
N LEU A 94 -14.49 6.93 16.37
CA LEU A 94 -13.85 7.54 15.20
C LEU A 94 -12.44 7.02 14.96
N ALA A 95 -11.73 6.60 16.01
CA ALA A 95 -10.44 5.92 15.85
C ALA A 95 -10.62 4.57 15.15
N LEU A 96 -11.73 3.86 15.41
CA LEU A 96 -12.06 2.63 14.69
C LEU A 96 -12.35 2.89 13.21
N VAL A 97 -13.00 4.01 12.87
CA VAL A 97 -13.20 4.42 11.47
C VAL A 97 -11.87 4.70 10.77
N TYR A 98 -10.98 5.45 11.43
CA TYR A 98 -9.61 5.69 10.92
C TYR A 98 -8.85 4.38 10.70
N VAL A 99 -8.78 3.53 11.73
CA VAL A 99 -8.06 2.25 11.70
C VAL A 99 -8.67 1.32 10.64
N GLY A 100 -10.00 1.26 10.56
CA GLY A 100 -10.70 0.48 9.54
C GLY A 100 -10.34 0.90 8.12
N ALA A 101 -10.38 2.21 7.83
CA ALA A 101 -9.99 2.72 6.52
C ALA A 101 -8.51 2.45 6.21
N PHE A 102 -7.62 2.68 7.18
CA PHE A 102 -6.19 2.42 7.02
C PHE A 102 -5.90 0.94 6.74
N PHE A 103 -6.35 0.03 7.61
CA PHE A 103 -5.99 -1.39 7.52
C PHE A 103 -6.67 -2.09 6.35
N THR A 104 -7.88 -1.67 5.96
CA THR A 104 -8.54 -2.21 4.77
C THR A 104 -7.73 -1.87 3.51
N LEU A 105 -7.34 -0.61 3.35
CA LEU A 105 -6.55 -0.19 2.20
C LEU A 105 -5.12 -0.77 2.25
N TYR A 106 -4.54 -0.88 3.44
CA TYR A 106 -3.27 -1.56 3.64
C TYR A 106 -3.34 -3.02 3.17
N ALA A 107 -4.33 -3.80 3.62
CA ALA A 107 -4.47 -5.19 3.22
C ALA A 107 -4.60 -5.34 1.69
N ALA A 108 -5.40 -4.49 1.06
CA ALA A 108 -5.58 -4.52 -0.40
C ALA A 108 -4.27 -4.23 -1.16
N THR A 109 -3.50 -3.22 -0.72
CA THR A 109 -2.20 -2.89 -1.34
C THR A 109 -1.13 -3.93 -1.03
N GLN A 110 -1.17 -4.56 0.14
CA GLN A 110 -0.27 -5.65 0.53
C GLN A 110 -0.46 -6.88 -0.36
N VAL A 111 -1.69 -7.21 -0.76
CA VAL A 111 -1.95 -8.29 -1.73
C VAL A 111 -1.28 -8.00 -3.07
N ILE A 112 -1.40 -6.76 -3.58
CA ILE A 112 -0.75 -6.34 -4.82
C ILE A 112 0.77 -6.48 -4.73
N GLU A 113 1.36 -6.06 -3.60
CA GLU A 113 2.80 -6.18 -3.33
C GLU A 113 3.28 -7.64 -3.36
N VAL A 114 2.53 -8.55 -2.74
CA VAL A 114 2.84 -9.99 -2.75
C VAL A 114 2.72 -10.55 -4.17
N LEU A 115 1.67 -10.19 -4.92
CA LEU A 115 1.50 -10.62 -6.31
C LEU A 115 2.62 -10.09 -7.21
N PHE A 116 3.08 -8.85 -6.99
CA PHE A 116 4.21 -8.27 -7.69
C PHE A 116 5.50 -9.05 -7.44
N VAL A 117 5.79 -9.38 -6.17
CA VAL A 117 6.95 -10.20 -5.82
C VAL A 117 6.86 -11.58 -6.47
N HIS A 118 5.72 -12.25 -6.37
CA HIS A 118 5.49 -13.57 -6.97
C HIS A 118 5.70 -13.57 -8.49
N ALA A 119 5.14 -12.58 -9.20
CA ALA A 119 5.33 -12.42 -10.64
C ALA A 119 6.79 -12.07 -11.02
N SER A 120 7.50 -11.40 -10.12
CA SER A 120 8.92 -11.04 -10.29
C SER A 120 9.84 -12.24 -10.05
N SER A 121 9.47 -13.16 -9.16
CA SER A 121 10.22 -14.39 -8.85
C SER A 121 10.07 -15.51 -9.88
N ARG A 122 9.07 -15.45 -10.78
CA ARG A 122 8.90 -16.47 -11.84
C ARG A 122 9.99 -16.34 -12.92
N PRO A 123 10.68 -17.44 -13.28
CA PRO A 123 11.61 -17.48 -14.41
C PRO A 123 10.89 -17.07 -15.70
N GLN A 124 11.47 -16.13 -16.46
CA GLN A 124 11.04 -15.88 -17.84
C GLN A 124 11.49 -17.07 -18.70
N GLY A 125 10.58 -18.01 -18.98
CA GLY A 125 10.87 -19.12 -19.90
C GLY A 125 10.25 -20.48 -19.62
N ALA A 126 9.44 -20.65 -18.56
CA ALA A 126 8.63 -21.86 -18.44
C ALA A 126 7.38 -21.73 -19.34
N THR A 127 7.52 -22.06 -20.62
CA THR A 127 6.37 -22.50 -21.43
C THR A 127 5.75 -23.75 -20.80
N PRO A 128 4.41 -23.90 -20.82
CA PRO A 128 3.77 -25.17 -20.47
C PRO A 128 4.21 -26.31 -21.41
#